data_AF-A0A851PFH3-F1
#
_entry.id   AF-A0A851PFH3-F1
#
_cell.length_a   1.000
_cell.length_b   1.000
_cell.length_c   1.000
_cell.angle_alpha   90.00
_cell.angle_beta   90.00
_cell.angle_gamma   90.00
#
_symmetry.space_group_name_H-M   'P 1'
#
loop_
_entity.id
_entity.type
_entity.pdbx_description
1 polymer ?
#
loop_
_entity_poly.entity_id
_entity_poly.type
_entity_poly.pdbx_seq_one_letter_code
_entity_poly.pdbx_strand_id
1 'polypeptide(L)'
;AVSALSPLSRAAMAEGPEPKRRREEEKEAEEEKAGAEAAPGTAEPFPLRSVRLRRLLRDSAREKAAFVHGRVVGASGEEADAVLILEKTPFREEQIEALLREHTGLQLQAANDIYSTYRLYPPPRLSEIKTTVVYPATEKHLQKYLRQEVHLIRETWEDYQNITLPFIQSQSFSIQWVYNILEKKAEADRIIHENPDPCDGFVLVPDFKWNQNQLEDLYLIALIQRRDVKSLRDITAEHLPLLRNILQEGKEAIAKRFGVPGSRLRIYLHYQPSYYHLHVHFTALGYEAPGSSVERAHLLEDVIDNVAQDPAHYQRRALTFALRADEPLLQKFQEAGRV
;
A
#
# COMPACT_ATOMS: atom_id res chain seq x y z
N ALA A 1 53.48 21.42 45.32
CA ALA A 1 54.15 20.82 44.16
C ALA A 1 53.09 20.08 43.35
N VAL A 2 52.66 20.65 42.21
CA VAL A 2 52.89 20.11 40.85
C VAL A 2 51.92 18.95 40.54
N SER A 3 50.79 19.22 39.85
CA SER A 3 50.61 19.07 38.38
C SER A 3 50.02 17.67 38.06
N ALA A 4 49.15 17.39 37.09
CA ALA A 4 48.52 18.13 36.00
C ALA A 4 47.17 17.44 35.71
N LEU A 5 46.16 18.22 35.31
CA LEU A 5 44.97 17.72 34.61
C LEU A 5 45.12 18.06 33.13
N SER A 6 44.99 17.06 32.26
CA SER A 6 44.78 17.23 30.81
C SER A 6 44.13 15.98 30.20
N PRO A 7 43.46 16.13 29.05
CA PRO A 7 42.12 15.59 28.85
C PRO A 7 42.09 14.42 27.85
N LEU A 8 41.08 13.56 27.97
CA LEU A 8 40.74 12.58 26.94
C LEU A 8 39.63 13.12 26.05
N SER A 9 39.87 12.95 24.75
CA SER A 9 39.26 13.61 23.61
C SER A 9 37.78 13.27 23.40
N ARG A 10 36.99 14.29 23.05
CA ARG A 10 35.74 14.15 22.30
C ARG A 10 36.04 13.51 20.95
N ALA A 11 35.68 12.24 20.78
CA ALA A 11 35.49 11.66 19.46
C ALA A 11 34.13 12.15 18.93
N ALA A 12 34.17 12.93 17.85
CA ALA A 12 32.99 13.27 17.07
C ALA A 12 32.39 11.98 16.50
N MET A 13 31.16 11.65 16.92
CA MET A 13 30.35 10.66 16.23
C MET A 13 30.00 11.23 14.86
N ALA A 14 30.63 10.67 13.82
CA ALA A 14 30.21 10.91 12.44
C ALA A 14 28.82 10.30 12.26
N GLU A 15 27.86 11.14 11.86
CA GLU A 15 26.55 10.68 11.39
C GLU A 15 26.75 9.71 10.23
N GLY A 16 26.37 8.45 10.45
CA GLY A 16 26.32 7.45 9.39
C GLY A 16 25.23 7.81 8.38
N PRO A 17 25.40 7.49 7.08
CA PRO A 17 24.44 7.88 6.07
C PRO A 17 23.09 7.21 6.33
N GLU A 18 22.02 8.00 6.37
CA GLU A 18 20.66 7.51 6.40
C GLU A 18 20.38 6.53 5.24
N PRO A 19 19.61 5.46 5.48
CA PRO A 19 19.29 4.49 4.44
C PRO A 19 18.50 5.16 3.31
N LYS A 20 19.06 5.15 2.09
CA LYS A 20 18.55 5.84 0.88
C LYS A 20 17.04 5.67 0.62
N ARG A 21 16.46 4.50 0.93
CA ARG A 21 15.02 4.25 0.75
C ARG A 21 14.14 5.06 1.69
N ARG A 22 14.55 5.19 2.97
CA ARG A 22 13.82 5.99 3.95
C ARG A 22 13.82 7.46 3.55
N ARG A 23 14.93 7.94 2.98
CA ARG A 23 15.05 9.30 2.44
C ARG A 23 14.24 9.53 1.15
N GLU A 24 14.00 8.48 0.36
CA GLU A 24 13.14 8.58 -0.83
C GLU A 24 11.66 8.62 -0.44
N GLU A 25 11.23 7.79 0.50
CA GLU A 25 9.83 7.73 0.98
C GLU A 25 9.48 8.91 1.92
N GLU A 26 10.40 9.37 2.77
CA GLU A 26 10.21 10.60 3.58
C GLU A 26 10.18 11.85 2.68
N LYS A 27 10.95 11.87 1.59
CA LYS A 27 10.83 12.93 0.56
C LYS A 27 9.53 12.85 -0.21
N GLU A 28 9.05 11.66 -0.53
CA GLU A 28 7.73 11.49 -1.17
C GLU A 28 6.60 11.98 -0.25
N ALA A 29 6.67 11.70 1.05
CA ALA A 29 5.71 12.18 2.04
C ALA A 29 5.83 13.70 2.32
N GLU A 30 7.04 14.27 2.31
CA GLU A 30 7.25 15.72 2.40
C GLU A 30 6.78 16.45 1.12
N GLU A 31 6.98 15.89 -0.08
CA GLU A 31 6.45 16.44 -1.33
C GLU A 31 4.92 16.35 -1.39
N GLU A 32 4.32 15.28 -0.85
CA GLU A 32 2.86 15.13 -0.75
C GLU A 32 2.25 16.14 0.23
N LYS A 33 2.93 16.44 1.35
CA LYS A 33 2.53 17.52 2.28
C LYS A 33 2.76 18.92 1.70
N ALA A 34 3.88 19.16 1.01
CA ALA A 34 4.16 20.44 0.36
C ALA A 34 3.17 20.76 -0.77
N GLY A 35 2.65 19.73 -1.45
CA GLY A 35 1.57 19.86 -2.43
C GLY A 35 0.18 20.14 -1.82
N ALA A 36 -0.02 19.83 -0.53
CA ALA A 36 -1.28 20.01 0.18
C ALA A 36 -1.37 21.33 0.98
N GLU A 37 -0.24 21.91 1.40
CA GLU A 37 -0.20 23.12 2.24
C GLU A 37 0.10 24.45 1.50
N ALA A 38 0.13 24.45 0.16
CA ALA A 38 0.21 25.70 -0.58
C ALA A 38 -1.14 26.45 -0.52
N ALA A 39 -1.20 27.51 0.29
CA ALA A 39 -2.27 28.51 0.22
C ALA A 39 -2.46 28.96 -1.26
N PRO A 40 -3.70 29.23 -1.72
CA PRO A 40 -3.92 29.57 -3.12
C PRO A 40 -3.25 30.91 -3.45
N GLY A 41 -2.04 30.82 -4.00
CA GLY A 41 -1.34 31.94 -4.59
C GLY A 41 -2.11 32.44 -5.80
N THR A 42 -2.00 33.74 -6.08
CA THR A 42 -2.60 34.45 -7.22
C THR A 42 -1.99 34.07 -8.58
N ALA A 43 -1.75 32.77 -8.81
CA ALA A 43 -1.24 32.25 -10.07
C ALA A 43 -2.34 32.29 -11.14
N GLU A 44 -1.98 32.71 -12.35
CA GLU A 44 -2.91 32.66 -13.48
C GLU A 44 -3.41 31.21 -13.71
N PRO A 45 -4.68 31.02 -14.10
CA PRO A 45 -5.22 29.68 -14.34
C PRO A 45 -4.43 28.93 -15.41
N PHE A 46 -4.12 27.66 -15.15
CA PHE A 46 -3.45 26.81 -16.12
C PHE A 46 -4.26 26.73 -17.43
N PRO A 47 -3.64 26.94 -18.61
CA PRO A 47 -4.34 27.01 -19.88
C PRO A 47 -4.74 25.61 -20.39
N LEU A 48 -5.74 24.97 -19.78
CA LEU A 48 -6.18 23.61 -20.14
C LEU A 48 -6.46 23.42 -21.65
N ARG A 49 -6.93 24.46 -22.33
CA ARG A 49 -7.23 24.43 -23.78
C ARG A 49 -5.99 24.28 -24.67
N SER A 50 -4.79 24.62 -24.17
CA SER A 50 -3.55 24.47 -24.94
C SER A 50 -2.93 23.08 -24.81
N VAL A 51 -3.47 22.22 -23.94
CA VAL A 51 -2.99 20.86 -23.77
C VAL A 51 -3.34 20.02 -24.99
N ARG A 52 -2.31 19.46 -25.63
CA ARG A 52 -2.46 18.42 -26.66
C ARG A 52 -2.33 17.05 -26.02
N LEU A 53 -3.39 16.25 -26.10
CA LEU A 53 -3.36 14.87 -25.60
C LEU A 53 -2.25 14.08 -26.29
N ARG A 54 -1.40 13.42 -25.50
CA ARG A 54 -0.40 12.46 -25.97
C ARG A 54 -0.88 11.03 -25.80
N ARG A 55 -1.29 10.66 -24.59
CA ARG A 55 -1.86 9.34 -24.27
C ARG A 55 -2.62 9.35 -22.95
N LEU A 56 -3.49 8.37 -22.77
CA LEU A 56 -4.02 8.02 -21.47
C LEU A 56 -2.95 7.20 -20.73
N LEU A 57 -2.53 7.67 -19.54
CA LEU A 57 -1.58 6.96 -18.71
C LEU A 57 -2.28 5.83 -17.93
N ARG A 58 -3.42 6.13 -17.30
CA ARG A 58 -4.21 5.19 -16.51
C ARG A 58 -5.67 5.62 -16.49
N ASP A 59 -6.58 4.66 -16.41
CA ASP A 59 -7.97 4.87 -16.06
C ASP A 59 -8.37 3.96 -14.90
N SER A 60 -9.26 4.44 -14.04
CA SER A 60 -9.83 3.68 -12.95
C SER A 60 -11.35 3.75 -13.02
N ALA A 61 -11.95 2.66 -13.52
CA ALA A 61 -13.41 2.53 -13.54
C ALA A 61 -14.02 2.48 -12.13
N ARG A 62 -13.24 2.08 -11.11
CA ARG A 62 -13.66 2.07 -9.70
C ARG A 62 -13.67 3.49 -9.12
N GLU A 63 -12.55 4.20 -9.24
CA GLU A 63 -12.39 5.57 -8.71
C GLU A 63 -13.07 6.62 -9.59
N LYS A 64 -13.54 6.24 -10.78
CA LYS A 64 -14.10 7.15 -11.80
C LYS A 64 -13.09 8.24 -12.17
N ALA A 65 -11.83 7.84 -12.36
CA ALA A 65 -10.69 8.72 -12.58
C ALA A 65 -9.95 8.40 -13.89
N ALA A 66 -9.37 9.42 -14.52
CA ALA A 66 -8.50 9.30 -15.69
C ALA A 66 -7.21 10.11 -15.50
N PHE A 67 -6.08 9.52 -15.87
CA PHE A 67 -4.75 10.08 -15.76
C PHE A 67 -4.20 10.26 -17.17
N VAL A 68 -3.92 11.49 -17.55
CA VAL A 68 -3.69 11.88 -18.94
C VAL A 68 -2.31 12.50 -19.08
N HIS A 69 -1.54 12.02 -20.05
CA HIS A 69 -0.33 12.69 -20.51
C HIS A 69 -0.69 13.67 -21.62
N GLY A 70 -0.44 14.95 -21.36
CA GLY A 70 -0.58 16.03 -22.32
C GLY A 70 0.76 16.69 -22.62
N ARG A 71 0.82 17.43 -23.72
CA ARG A 71 1.94 18.30 -24.08
C ARG A 71 1.42 19.74 -24.22
N VAL A 72 2.14 20.69 -23.64
CA VAL A 72 1.85 22.12 -23.68
C VAL A 72 2.97 22.82 -24.41
N VAL A 73 2.60 23.71 -25.35
CA VAL A 73 3.56 24.61 -26.01
C VAL A 73 3.54 25.93 -25.26
N GLY A 74 4.66 26.31 -24.66
CA GLY A 74 4.83 27.58 -23.98
C GLY A 74 4.87 28.76 -24.96
N ALA A 75 4.75 29.98 -24.44
CA ALA A 75 4.79 31.21 -25.25
C ALA A 75 6.11 31.40 -26.02
N SER A 76 7.20 30.80 -25.54
CA SER A 76 8.53 30.77 -26.18
C SER A 76 8.67 29.68 -27.25
N GLY A 77 7.63 28.86 -27.48
CA GLY A 77 7.67 27.72 -28.39
C GLY A 77 8.24 26.43 -27.79
N GLU A 78 8.67 26.46 -26.53
CA GLU A 78 9.15 25.26 -25.83
C GLU A 78 8.01 24.31 -25.50
N GLU A 79 8.21 23.02 -25.78
CA GLU A 79 7.26 21.98 -25.45
C GLU A 79 7.59 21.37 -24.09
N ALA A 80 6.60 21.34 -23.19
CA ALA A 80 6.71 20.72 -21.89
C ALA A 80 5.58 19.71 -21.68
N ASP A 81 5.89 18.62 -20.98
CA ASP A 81 4.89 17.62 -20.63
C ASP A 81 4.01 18.10 -19.48
N ALA A 82 2.78 17.61 -19.45
CA ALA A 82 1.83 17.81 -18.36
C ALA A 82 1.14 16.49 -18.03
N VAL A 83 0.84 16.27 -16.75
CA VAL A 83 -0.10 15.22 -16.32
C VAL A 83 -1.38 15.88 -15.85
N LEU A 84 -2.51 15.41 -16.35
CA LEU A 84 -3.84 15.81 -15.89
C LEU A 84 -4.53 14.63 -15.23
N ILE A 85 -5.08 14.85 -14.05
CA ILE A 85 -5.85 13.85 -13.30
C ILE A 85 -7.28 14.37 -13.24
N LEU A 86 -8.21 13.63 -13.84
CA LEU A 86 -9.62 13.97 -13.98
C LEU A 86 -10.45 12.99 -13.15
N GLU A 87 -11.09 13.45 -12.08
CA GLU A 87 -11.83 12.61 -11.14
C GLU A 87 -13.28 13.06 -11.05
N LYS A 88 -14.23 12.12 -11.11
CA LYS A 88 -15.61 12.44 -10.74
C LYS A 88 -15.69 12.76 -9.26
N THR A 89 -16.51 13.75 -8.92
CA THR A 89 -16.76 14.13 -7.53
C THR A 89 -17.76 13.16 -6.88
N PRO A 90 -17.60 12.85 -5.58
CA PRO A 90 -18.61 12.10 -4.84
C PRO A 90 -19.94 12.85 -4.78
N PHE A 91 -21.05 12.10 -4.71
CA PHE A 91 -22.35 12.70 -4.42
C PHE A 91 -22.38 13.26 -3.00
N ARG A 92 -23.07 14.39 -2.83
CA ARG A 92 -23.40 14.97 -1.53
C ARG A 92 -24.89 14.84 -1.28
N GLU A 93 -25.25 14.45 -0.06
CA GLU A 93 -26.65 14.15 0.30
C GLU A 93 -27.57 15.35 0.00
N GLU A 94 -27.10 16.57 0.29
CA GLU A 94 -27.84 17.81 0.11
C GLU A 94 -28.11 18.14 -1.37
N GLN A 95 -27.38 17.52 -2.30
CA GLN A 95 -27.50 17.74 -3.75
C GLN A 95 -28.38 16.69 -4.44
N ILE A 96 -28.70 15.58 -3.77
CA ILE A 96 -29.44 14.46 -4.38
C ILE A 96 -30.84 14.90 -4.82
N GLU A 97 -31.55 15.65 -3.98
CA GLU A 97 -32.90 16.11 -4.28
C GLU A 97 -32.93 17.00 -5.52
N ALA A 98 -31.96 17.92 -5.64
CA ALA A 98 -31.79 18.76 -6.81
C ALA A 98 -31.44 17.93 -8.05
N LEU A 99 -30.54 16.94 -7.94
CA LEU A 99 -30.20 16.03 -9.04
C LEU A 99 -31.43 15.29 -9.57
N LEU A 100 -32.26 14.76 -8.67
CA LEU A 100 -33.46 13.99 -9.03
C LEU A 100 -34.54 14.85 -9.70
N ARG A 101 -34.67 16.13 -9.31
CA ARG A 101 -35.70 17.04 -9.85
C ARG A 101 -35.27 17.86 -11.06
N GLU A 102 -34.00 18.23 -11.13
CA GLU A 102 -33.47 19.20 -12.09
C GLU A 102 -32.55 18.55 -13.15
N HIS A 103 -32.57 17.21 -13.26
CA HIS A 103 -31.83 16.53 -14.31
C HIS A 103 -32.29 16.99 -15.70
N THR A 104 -31.34 17.05 -16.63
CA THR A 104 -31.58 17.51 -18.01
C THR A 104 -32.09 16.39 -18.92
N GLY A 105 -31.99 15.14 -18.47
CA GLY A 105 -32.50 13.98 -19.19
C GLY A 105 -32.41 12.70 -18.37
N LEU A 106 -33.30 11.76 -18.67
CA LEU A 106 -33.32 10.42 -18.09
C LEU A 106 -33.66 9.43 -19.20
N GLN A 107 -32.77 8.48 -19.47
CA GLN A 107 -32.95 7.49 -20.52
C GLN A 107 -32.89 6.09 -19.94
N LEU A 108 -33.97 5.30 -20.14
CA LEU A 108 -34.02 3.91 -19.71
C LEU A 108 -32.99 3.08 -20.50
N GLN A 109 -32.15 2.33 -19.79
CA GLN A 109 -31.21 1.38 -20.39
C GLN A 109 -31.75 -0.05 -20.37
N ALA A 110 -32.31 -0.47 -19.24
CA ALA A 110 -32.87 -1.80 -19.05
C ALA A 110 -33.92 -1.77 -17.95
N ALA A 111 -34.95 -2.61 -18.06
CA ALA A 111 -35.94 -2.84 -17.02
C ALA A 111 -36.25 -4.34 -16.91
N ASN A 112 -36.36 -4.85 -15.69
CA ASN A 112 -36.80 -6.20 -15.38
C ASN A 112 -37.51 -6.20 -14.02
N ASP A 113 -38.80 -6.54 -14.03
CA ASP A 113 -39.68 -6.50 -12.85
C ASP A 113 -39.60 -5.14 -12.13
N ILE A 114 -39.17 -5.11 -10.86
CA ILE A 114 -39.01 -3.88 -10.08
C ILE A 114 -37.66 -3.16 -10.29
N TYR A 115 -36.74 -3.73 -11.07
CA TYR A 115 -35.41 -3.16 -11.30
C TYR A 115 -35.34 -2.44 -12.64
N SER A 116 -34.86 -1.21 -12.65
CA SER A 116 -34.61 -0.45 -13.87
C SER A 116 -33.34 0.39 -13.74
N THR A 117 -32.54 0.41 -14.81
CA THR A 117 -31.28 1.15 -14.89
C THR A 117 -31.42 2.27 -15.91
N TYR A 118 -30.96 3.46 -15.56
CA TYR A 118 -31.08 4.66 -16.40
C TYR A 118 -29.73 5.34 -16.61
N ARG A 119 -29.61 6.06 -17.73
CA ARG A 119 -28.63 7.14 -17.89
C ARG A 119 -29.28 8.43 -17.44
N LEU A 120 -28.81 8.98 -16.33
CA LEU A 120 -29.23 10.28 -15.81
C LEU A 120 -28.24 11.35 -16.26
N TYR A 121 -28.74 12.45 -16.80
CA TYR A 121 -27.93 13.59 -17.25
C TYR A 121 -28.05 14.73 -16.22
N PRO A 122 -27.03 14.91 -15.34
CA PRO A 122 -27.07 15.93 -14.29
C PRO A 122 -27.13 17.35 -14.86
N PRO A 123 -27.65 18.33 -14.11
CA PRO A 123 -27.45 19.73 -14.47
C PRO A 123 -25.96 20.11 -14.41
N PRO A 124 -25.49 21.13 -15.17
CA PRO A 124 -24.08 21.48 -15.25
C PRO A 124 -23.41 21.74 -13.89
N ARG A 125 -24.13 22.35 -12.94
CA ARG A 125 -23.66 22.63 -11.58
C ARG A 125 -23.34 21.38 -10.74
N LEU A 126 -23.86 20.22 -11.13
CA LEU A 126 -23.63 18.92 -10.47
C LEU A 126 -22.75 17.99 -11.33
N SER A 127 -22.14 18.53 -12.39
CA SER A 127 -21.30 17.78 -13.34
C SER A 127 -19.82 18.08 -13.17
N GLU A 128 -19.42 18.56 -11.99
CA GLU A 128 -18.04 18.94 -11.69
C GLU A 128 -17.09 17.75 -11.84
N ILE A 129 -15.94 18.00 -12.46
CA ILE A 129 -14.82 17.07 -12.55
C ILE A 129 -13.64 17.73 -11.85
N LYS A 130 -13.20 17.13 -10.75
CA LYS A 130 -11.98 17.56 -10.08
C LYS A 130 -10.82 17.36 -11.03
N THR A 131 -10.06 18.42 -11.28
CA THR A 131 -8.95 18.43 -12.24
C THR A 131 -7.68 18.84 -11.54
N THR A 132 -6.72 17.92 -11.42
CA THR A 132 -5.37 18.20 -10.92
C THR A 132 -4.40 18.27 -12.09
N VAL A 133 -3.51 19.26 -12.09
CA VAL A 133 -2.51 19.45 -13.14
C VAL A 133 -1.11 19.40 -12.53
N VAL A 134 -0.24 18.56 -13.10
CA VAL A 134 1.21 18.55 -12.83
C VAL A 134 1.91 19.11 -14.06
N TYR A 135 2.52 20.28 -13.92
CA TYR A 135 3.20 20.97 -15.02
C TYR A 135 4.37 21.85 -14.49
N PRO A 136 5.56 21.78 -15.11
CA PRO A 136 5.98 20.78 -16.10
C PRO A 136 6.11 19.38 -15.47
N ALA A 137 5.60 18.36 -16.15
CA ALA A 137 5.73 16.97 -15.73
C ALA A 137 7.12 16.43 -16.11
N THR A 138 7.68 15.59 -15.24
CA THR A 138 8.95 14.90 -15.47
C THR A 138 8.67 13.45 -15.89
N GLU A 139 9.68 12.74 -16.38
CA GLU A 139 9.54 11.31 -16.68
C GLU A 139 9.10 10.50 -15.44
N LYS A 140 9.56 10.89 -14.24
CA LYS A 140 9.12 10.25 -12.98
C LYS A 140 7.61 10.41 -12.76
N HIS A 141 7.05 11.59 -13.03
CA HIS A 141 5.61 11.81 -12.95
C HIS A 141 4.86 10.95 -13.96
N LEU A 142 5.37 10.83 -15.20
CA LEU A 142 4.75 9.99 -16.23
C LEU A 142 4.73 8.52 -15.82
N GLN A 143 5.85 7.99 -15.32
CA GLN A 143 5.95 6.59 -14.88
C GLN A 143 5.08 6.30 -13.65
N LYS A 144 4.97 7.25 -12.70
CA LYS A 144 4.09 7.13 -11.51
C LYS A 144 2.63 6.88 -11.87
N TYR A 145 2.13 7.55 -12.91
CA TYR A 145 0.72 7.46 -13.31
C TYR A 145 0.46 6.51 -14.47
N LEU A 146 1.51 5.95 -15.09
CA LEU A 146 1.38 4.97 -16.16
C LEU A 146 0.80 3.67 -15.60
N ARG A 147 -0.27 3.17 -16.23
CA ARG A 147 -0.88 1.89 -15.92
C ARG A 147 0.16 0.80 -16.14
N GLN A 148 0.49 0.09 -15.07
CA GLN A 148 1.27 -1.13 -15.15
C GLN A 148 0.33 -2.28 -15.47
N GLU A 149 0.67 -3.09 -16.48
CA GLU A 149 0.01 -4.37 -16.69
C GLU A 149 0.30 -5.28 -15.49
N VAL A 150 -0.68 -6.08 -15.09
CA VAL A 150 -0.58 -6.95 -13.94
C VAL A 150 -0.90 -8.37 -14.40
N HIS A 151 -0.01 -9.30 -14.08
CA HIS A 151 -0.11 -10.71 -14.41
C HIS A 151 -0.39 -11.51 -13.16
N LEU A 152 -1.33 -12.45 -13.26
CA LEU A 152 -1.61 -13.39 -12.19
C LEU A 152 -0.71 -14.62 -12.36
N ILE A 153 0.12 -14.87 -11.36
CA ILE A 153 1.04 -16.00 -11.32
C ILE A 153 0.49 -17.05 -10.38
N ARG A 154 0.47 -18.31 -10.82
CA ARG A 154 0.15 -19.46 -9.97
C ARG A 154 1.41 -20.28 -9.73
N GLU A 155 2.13 -19.93 -8.70
CA GLU A 155 3.44 -20.49 -8.36
C GLU A 155 3.29 -21.82 -7.61
N THR A 156 3.83 -22.90 -8.16
CA THR A 156 3.94 -24.19 -7.46
C THR A 156 5.08 -24.17 -6.45
N TRP A 157 5.18 -25.19 -5.59
CA TRP A 157 6.34 -25.31 -4.70
C TRP A 157 7.66 -25.43 -5.47
N GLU A 158 7.66 -26.17 -6.59
CA GLU A 158 8.84 -26.28 -7.46
C GLU A 158 9.23 -24.91 -8.04
N ASP A 159 8.26 -24.11 -8.47
CA ASP A 159 8.53 -22.75 -8.96
C ASP A 159 9.08 -21.85 -7.84
N TYR A 160 8.55 -21.97 -6.62
CA TYR A 160 9.11 -21.25 -5.48
C TYR A 160 10.59 -21.63 -5.26
N GLN A 161 10.90 -22.91 -5.24
CA GLN A 161 12.28 -23.37 -4.99
C GLN A 161 13.26 -23.00 -6.11
N ASN A 162 12.81 -23.01 -7.36
CA ASN A 162 13.69 -22.85 -8.52
C ASN A 162 13.72 -21.42 -9.09
N ILE A 163 12.71 -20.60 -8.80
CA ILE A 163 12.55 -19.25 -9.38
C ILE A 163 12.55 -18.20 -8.26
N THR A 164 11.55 -18.28 -7.38
CA THR A 164 11.27 -17.20 -6.42
C THR A 164 12.28 -17.16 -5.28
N LEU A 165 12.61 -18.29 -4.67
CA LEU A 165 13.58 -18.35 -3.57
C LEU A 165 14.98 -17.92 -4.03
N PRO A 166 15.53 -18.38 -5.17
CA PRO A 166 16.77 -17.85 -5.72
C PRO A 166 16.69 -16.35 -6.02
N PHE A 167 15.56 -15.87 -6.54
CA PHE A 167 15.34 -14.43 -6.73
C PHE A 167 15.43 -13.69 -5.39
N ILE A 168 14.68 -14.10 -4.36
CA ILE A 168 14.70 -13.48 -3.03
C ILE A 168 16.12 -13.44 -2.46
N GLN A 169 16.86 -14.54 -2.55
CA GLN A 169 18.23 -14.65 -2.05
C GLN A 169 19.22 -13.78 -2.83
N SER A 170 18.97 -13.52 -4.12
CA SER A 170 19.77 -12.62 -4.94
C SER A 170 19.53 -11.14 -4.64
N GLN A 171 18.37 -10.81 -4.05
CA GLN A 171 18.00 -9.43 -3.72
C GLN A 171 18.55 -9.03 -2.35
N SER A 172 19.11 -7.82 -2.26
CA SER A 172 19.54 -7.23 -0.99
C SER A 172 18.42 -6.39 -0.37
N PHE A 173 17.37 -7.06 0.11
CA PHE A 173 16.29 -6.38 0.83
C PHE A 173 16.75 -6.04 2.26
N SER A 174 17.05 -4.76 2.52
CA SER A 174 17.30 -4.32 3.90
C SER A 174 15.99 -4.32 4.68
N ILE A 175 15.90 -5.23 5.65
CA ILE A 175 14.82 -5.29 6.66
C ILE A 175 15.27 -4.74 8.02
N GLN A 176 16.34 -3.91 8.03
CA GLN A 176 16.92 -3.39 9.27
C GLN A 176 15.92 -2.55 10.09
N TRP A 177 14.96 -1.90 9.45
CA TRP A 177 13.90 -1.16 10.14
C TRP A 177 13.05 -2.09 11.03
N VAL A 178 12.77 -3.33 10.58
CA VAL A 178 12.06 -4.35 11.38
C VAL A 178 12.86 -4.65 12.63
N TYR A 179 14.17 -4.92 12.48
CA TYR A 179 15.05 -5.21 13.61
C TYR A 179 15.19 -4.02 14.56
N ASN A 180 15.18 -2.78 14.05
CA ASN A 180 15.22 -1.61 14.91
C ASN A 180 13.97 -1.52 15.80
N ILE A 181 12.79 -1.94 15.32
CA ILE A 181 11.57 -2.01 16.13
C ILE A 181 11.65 -3.15 17.14
N LEU A 182 12.01 -4.36 16.70
CA LEU A 182 12.12 -5.54 17.57
C LEU A 182 13.15 -5.33 18.69
N GLU A 183 14.27 -4.67 18.39
CA GLU A 183 15.36 -4.35 19.34
C GLU A 183 15.15 -3.02 20.08
N LYS A 184 13.98 -2.37 19.92
CA LYS A 184 13.61 -1.10 20.58
C LYS A 184 14.56 0.07 20.28
N LYS A 185 15.28 0.02 19.16
CA LYS A 185 16.14 1.10 18.66
C LYS A 185 15.34 2.18 17.92
N ALA A 186 14.14 1.87 17.46
CA ALA A 186 13.22 2.82 16.82
C ALA A 186 11.76 2.45 17.14
N GLU A 187 10.88 3.45 17.16
CA GLU A 187 9.42 3.30 17.33
C GLU A 187 8.97 2.51 18.58
N ALA A 188 9.82 2.40 19.59
CA ALA A 188 9.52 1.67 20.82
C ALA A 188 8.31 2.25 21.57
N ASP A 189 8.11 3.56 21.48
CA ASP A 189 6.98 4.30 22.05
C ASP A 189 5.66 4.07 21.31
N ARG A 190 5.70 3.54 20.08
CA ARG A 190 4.53 3.24 19.24
C ARG A 190 4.00 1.82 19.45
N ILE A 191 4.66 1.01 20.27
CA ILE A 191 4.28 -0.38 20.50
C ILE A 191 2.95 -0.45 21.26
N ILE A 192 1.98 -1.16 20.69
CA ILE A 192 0.66 -1.40 21.28
C ILE A 192 0.66 -2.65 22.15
N HIS A 193 1.36 -3.69 21.71
CA HIS A 193 1.50 -4.95 22.41
C HIS A 193 2.82 -5.62 22.08
N GLU A 194 3.36 -6.36 23.05
CA GLU A 194 4.57 -7.16 22.85
C GLU A 194 4.46 -8.48 23.61
N ASN A 195 4.66 -9.57 22.89
CA ASN A 195 5.04 -10.85 23.45
C ASN A 195 6.57 -11.02 23.23
N PRO A 196 7.38 -11.04 24.30
CA PRO A 196 8.84 -11.04 24.18
C PRO A 196 9.45 -12.43 23.92
N ASP A 197 8.64 -13.48 23.81
CA ASP A 197 9.16 -14.82 23.54
C ASP A 197 9.96 -14.85 22.22
N PRO A 198 11.20 -15.36 22.21
CA PRO A 198 12.06 -15.29 21.03
C PRO A 198 11.57 -16.18 19.86
N CYS A 199 10.73 -17.17 20.12
CA CYS A 199 10.23 -18.13 19.13
C CYS A 199 8.77 -17.83 18.75
N ASP A 200 7.92 -17.64 19.76
CA ASP A 200 6.46 -17.53 19.63
C ASP A 200 5.93 -16.12 19.94
N GLY A 201 6.83 -15.16 20.12
CA GLY A 201 6.52 -13.76 20.40
C GLY A 201 6.50 -12.86 19.16
N PHE A 202 5.94 -11.68 19.35
CA PHE A 202 5.80 -10.64 18.32
C PHE A 202 5.63 -9.25 18.95
N VAL A 203 5.80 -8.22 18.13
CA VAL A 203 5.50 -6.82 18.47
C VAL A 203 4.37 -6.33 17.57
N LEU A 204 3.33 -5.74 18.15
CA LEU A 204 2.22 -5.09 17.44
C LEU A 204 2.43 -3.57 17.42
N VAL A 205 2.51 -2.98 16.23
CA VAL A 205 2.71 -1.52 16.04
C VAL A 205 1.73 -0.98 14.99
N PRO A 206 1.35 0.32 15.05
CA PRO A 206 0.63 0.98 13.97
C PRO A 206 1.45 0.96 12.67
N ASP A 207 0.82 0.62 11.55
CA ASP A 207 1.46 0.71 10.22
C ASP A 207 1.76 2.18 9.90
N PHE A 208 2.84 2.44 9.18
CA PHE A 208 3.23 3.81 8.82
C PHE A 208 2.17 4.54 7.98
N LYS A 209 1.29 3.80 7.28
CA LYS A 209 0.19 4.36 6.49
C LYS A 209 -0.94 4.93 7.34
N TRP A 210 -1.03 4.57 8.61
CA TRP A 210 -2.12 5.01 9.48
C TRP A 210 -1.69 6.17 10.37
N ASN A 211 -2.37 7.31 10.19
CA ASN A 211 -2.12 8.53 10.97
C ASN A 211 -2.72 8.50 12.38
N GLN A 212 -3.52 7.48 12.72
CA GLN A 212 -4.17 7.29 14.03
C GLN A 212 -5.25 8.34 14.39
N ASN A 213 -5.72 9.12 13.42
CA ASN A 213 -6.75 10.13 13.68
C ASN A 213 -8.17 9.55 13.74
N GLN A 214 -8.39 8.43 13.06
CA GLN A 214 -9.70 7.77 12.98
C GLN A 214 -9.55 6.24 12.94
N LEU A 215 -10.64 5.52 13.22
CA LEU A 215 -10.63 4.05 13.33
C LEU A 215 -11.09 3.36 12.04
N GLU A 216 -11.73 4.10 11.15
CA GLU A 216 -12.26 3.64 9.86
C GLU A 216 -11.17 3.10 8.95
N ASP A 217 -9.93 3.57 9.11
CA ASP A 217 -8.72 3.14 8.40
C ASP A 217 -7.66 2.54 9.35
N LEU A 218 -8.09 2.05 10.53
CA LEU A 218 -7.21 1.40 11.50
C LEU A 218 -6.34 0.37 10.78
N TYR A 219 -5.02 0.47 10.99
CA TYR A 219 -4.02 -0.40 10.39
C TYR A 219 -2.86 -0.62 11.36
N LEU A 220 -2.70 -1.85 11.84
CA LEU A 220 -1.53 -2.31 12.59
C LEU A 220 -0.82 -3.46 11.87
N ILE A 221 0.43 -3.67 12.24
CA ILE A 221 1.25 -4.81 11.81
C ILE A 221 1.82 -5.53 13.03
N ALA A 222 1.76 -6.85 13.02
CA ALA A 222 2.47 -7.72 13.96
C ALA A 222 3.77 -8.20 13.31
N LEU A 223 4.92 -7.93 13.95
CA LEU A 223 6.25 -8.33 13.54
C LEU A 223 6.75 -9.44 14.47
N ILE A 224 7.05 -10.62 13.95
CA ILE A 224 7.47 -11.77 14.77
C ILE A 224 8.90 -11.59 15.31
N GLN A 225 9.22 -12.17 16.46
CA GLN A 225 10.56 -12.06 17.07
C GLN A 225 11.60 -12.94 16.37
N ARG A 226 11.23 -14.18 16.01
CA ARG A 226 12.12 -15.10 15.25
C ARG A 226 12.44 -14.53 13.87
N ARG A 227 13.63 -14.85 13.35
CA ARG A 227 14.21 -14.21 12.15
C ARG A 227 14.32 -15.12 10.93
N ASP A 228 13.89 -16.36 11.05
CA ASP A 228 14.06 -17.42 10.06
C ASP A 228 12.87 -17.57 9.10
N VAL A 229 11.72 -16.97 9.43
CA VAL A 229 10.47 -17.07 8.64
C VAL A 229 10.31 -15.86 7.72
N LYS A 230 10.41 -16.07 6.41
CA LYS A 230 10.35 -14.99 5.40
C LYS A 230 8.94 -14.68 4.92
N SER A 231 8.11 -15.72 4.76
CA SER A 231 6.78 -15.63 4.15
C SER A 231 5.94 -16.87 4.48
N LEU A 232 4.74 -16.98 3.89
CA LEU A 232 3.88 -18.17 3.99
C LEU A 232 4.61 -19.48 3.66
N ARG A 233 5.56 -19.46 2.71
CA ARG A 233 6.31 -20.66 2.28
C ARG A 233 7.18 -21.28 3.36
N ASP A 234 7.54 -20.51 4.40
CA ASP A 234 8.34 -20.99 5.52
C ASP A 234 7.45 -21.48 6.70
N ILE A 235 6.12 -21.27 6.64
CA ILE A 235 5.20 -21.67 7.72
C ILE A 235 5.01 -23.20 7.70
N THR A 236 5.08 -23.78 8.90
CA THR A 236 4.88 -25.21 9.21
C THR A 236 4.12 -25.36 10.53
N ALA A 237 3.80 -26.58 10.93
CA ALA A 237 3.14 -26.85 12.22
C ALA A 237 3.92 -26.35 13.45
N GLU A 238 5.24 -26.18 13.36
CA GLU A 238 6.08 -25.58 14.43
C GLU A 238 5.62 -24.15 14.78
N HIS A 239 5.08 -23.43 13.80
CA HIS A 239 4.72 -22.02 13.94
C HIS A 239 3.29 -21.80 14.44
N LEU A 240 2.51 -22.88 14.67
CA LEU A 240 1.13 -22.75 15.15
C LEU A 240 0.99 -21.98 16.47
N PRO A 241 1.87 -22.16 17.49
CA PRO A 241 1.80 -21.36 18.71
C PRO A 241 1.99 -19.86 18.43
N LEU A 242 3.05 -19.46 17.71
CA LEU A 242 3.26 -18.10 17.24
C LEU A 242 2.05 -17.50 16.52
N LEU A 243 1.49 -18.20 15.53
CA LEU A 243 0.35 -17.70 14.73
C LEU A 243 -0.91 -17.51 15.60
N ARG A 244 -1.16 -18.42 16.55
CA ARG A 244 -2.28 -18.30 17.49
C ARG A 244 -2.08 -17.16 18.49
N ASN A 245 -0.85 -16.97 18.98
CA ASN A 245 -0.51 -15.84 19.85
C ASN A 245 -0.76 -14.51 19.14
N ILE A 246 -0.29 -14.35 17.89
CA ILE A 246 -0.54 -13.15 17.08
C ILE A 246 -2.04 -12.90 16.95
N LEU A 247 -2.82 -13.92 16.59
CA LEU A 247 -4.26 -13.78 16.40
C LEU A 247 -4.97 -13.36 17.69
N GLN A 248 -4.72 -14.08 18.78
CA GLN A 248 -5.45 -13.90 20.03
C GLN A 248 -5.01 -12.63 20.76
N GLU A 249 -3.72 -12.51 21.05
CA GLU A 249 -3.17 -11.37 21.79
C GLU A 249 -3.30 -10.08 20.97
N GLY A 250 -3.19 -10.15 19.64
CA GLY A 250 -3.42 -9.01 18.75
C GLY A 250 -4.86 -8.50 18.82
N LYS A 251 -5.86 -9.40 18.75
CA LYS A 251 -7.29 -9.04 18.91
C LYS A 251 -7.54 -8.42 20.29
N GLU A 252 -6.99 -9.01 21.35
CA GLU A 252 -7.15 -8.51 22.72
C GLU A 252 -6.53 -7.12 22.92
N ALA A 253 -5.31 -6.92 22.43
CA ALA A 253 -4.62 -5.64 22.50
C ALA A 253 -5.39 -4.53 21.77
N ILE A 254 -5.88 -4.82 20.56
CA ILE A 254 -6.67 -3.86 19.76
C ILE A 254 -8.00 -3.53 20.46
N ALA A 255 -8.70 -4.54 20.98
CA ALA A 255 -9.94 -4.33 21.72
C ALA A 255 -9.70 -3.47 22.97
N LYS A 256 -8.64 -3.75 23.73
CA LYS A 256 -8.27 -2.99 24.93
C LYS A 256 -7.88 -1.54 24.61
N ARG A 257 -7.11 -1.33 23.54
CA ARG A 257 -6.55 0.00 23.20
C ARG A 257 -7.54 0.90 22.48
N PHE A 258 -8.34 0.34 21.56
CA PHE A 258 -9.16 1.10 20.62
C PHE A 258 -10.66 0.80 20.73
N GLY A 259 -11.07 -0.17 21.55
CA GLY A 259 -12.49 -0.58 21.66
C GLY A 259 -13.02 -1.31 20.42
N VAL A 260 -12.14 -1.71 19.49
CA VAL A 260 -12.52 -2.41 18.25
C VAL A 260 -12.53 -3.93 18.50
N PRO A 261 -13.69 -4.61 18.42
CA PRO A 261 -13.75 -6.04 18.63
C PRO A 261 -13.13 -6.80 17.44
N GLY A 262 -12.61 -8.00 17.69
CA GLY A 262 -11.97 -8.84 16.66
C GLY A 262 -12.86 -9.13 15.45
N SER A 263 -14.19 -9.17 15.60
CA SER A 263 -15.14 -9.35 14.50
C SER A 263 -15.22 -8.18 13.52
N ARG A 264 -14.63 -7.02 13.87
CA ARG A 264 -14.51 -5.85 13.00
C ARG A 264 -13.09 -5.69 12.43
N LEU A 265 -12.25 -6.72 12.53
CA LEU A 265 -10.90 -6.73 11.99
C LEU A 265 -10.79 -7.73 10.83
N ARG A 266 -10.06 -7.34 9.79
CA ARG A 266 -9.50 -8.26 8.81
C ARG A 266 -8.04 -8.51 9.20
N ILE A 267 -7.69 -9.77 9.46
CA ILE A 267 -6.37 -10.17 9.96
C ILE A 267 -5.74 -11.14 8.97
N TYR A 268 -4.63 -10.76 8.34
CA TYR A 268 -4.13 -11.46 7.16
C TYR A 268 -2.63 -11.28 6.92
N LEU A 269 -2.06 -12.15 6.09
CA LEU A 269 -0.69 -12.08 5.60
C LEU A 269 -0.70 -11.78 4.10
N HIS A 270 0.36 -11.15 3.60
CA HIS A 270 0.56 -10.98 2.17
C HIS A 270 1.36 -12.13 1.55
N TYR A 271 1.01 -12.51 0.33
CA TYR A 271 1.84 -13.30 -0.57
C TYR A 271 1.77 -12.73 -2.01
N GLN A 272 2.86 -12.25 -2.61
CA GLN A 272 4.18 -12.04 -2.01
C GLN A 272 4.16 -10.89 -0.98
N PRO A 273 4.93 -10.98 0.12
CA PRO A 273 5.06 -9.90 1.07
C PRO A 273 5.92 -8.76 0.49
N SER A 274 5.75 -7.53 0.99
CA SER A 274 6.58 -6.39 0.56
C SER A 274 8.02 -6.46 1.12
N TYR A 275 8.24 -7.25 2.17
CA TYR A 275 9.55 -7.55 2.76
C TYR A 275 9.54 -8.94 3.38
N TYR A 276 10.68 -9.62 3.33
CA TYR A 276 10.80 -11.04 3.69
C TYR A 276 11.19 -11.25 5.16
N HIS A 277 10.32 -10.78 6.06
CA HIS A 277 10.26 -11.12 7.48
C HIS A 277 8.78 -11.26 7.80
N LEU A 278 8.34 -12.41 8.29
CA LEU A 278 6.91 -12.69 8.44
C LEU A 278 6.23 -11.61 9.28
N HIS A 279 5.10 -11.12 8.78
CA HIS A 279 4.29 -10.12 9.43
C HIS A 279 2.82 -10.34 9.13
N VAL A 280 1.96 -9.89 10.05
CA VAL A 280 0.51 -10.00 9.94
C VAL A 280 -0.10 -8.61 9.99
N HIS A 281 -0.98 -8.33 9.04
CA HIS A 281 -1.75 -7.09 8.98
C HIS A 281 -3.04 -7.22 9.79
N PHE A 282 -3.36 -6.17 10.55
CA PHE A 282 -4.64 -6.00 11.25
C PHE A 282 -5.27 -4.72 10.73
N THR A 283 -6.35 -4.83 9.96
CA THR A 283 -7.05 -3.67 9.41
C THR A 283 -8.49 -3.63 9.87
N ALA A 284 -9.08 -2.43 9.99
CA ALA A 284 -10.53 -2.32 10.10
C ALA A 284 -11.22 -3.05 8.94
N LEU A 285 -12.29 -3.79 9.22
CA LEU A 285 -12.98 -4.60 8.21
C LEU A 285 -13.60 -3.73 7.10
N GLY A 286 -14.12 -2.56 7.48
CA GLY A 286 -14.69 -1.57 6.54
C GLY A 286 -13.63 -0.82 5.72
N TYR A 287 -12.35 -0.93 6.08
CA TYR A 287 -11.27 -0.33 5.31
C TYR A 287 -10.89 -1.23 4.13
N GLU A 288 -10.91 -0.67 2.92
CA GLU A 288 -10.40 -1.33 1.71
C GLU A 288 -8.88 -1.12 1.61
N ALA A 289 -8.14 -1.69 2.57
CA ALA A 289 -6.70 -1.53 2.68
C ALA A 289 -5.96 -2.05 1.43
N PRO A 290 -4.93 -1.34 0.94
CA PRO A 290 -4.10 -1.84 -0.16
C PRO A 290 -3.50 -3.20 0.18
N GLY A 291 -3.66 -4.17 -0.73
CA GLY A 291 -3.19 -5.55 -0.56
C GLY A 291 -4.13 -6.48 0.19
N SER A 292 -5.32 -6.03 0.60
CA SER A 292 -6.34 -6.89 1.24
C SER A 292 -7.15 -7.75 0.25
N SER A 293 -6.78 -7.76 -1.02
CA SER A 293 -7.47 -8.48 -2.09
C SER A 293 -7.07 -9.96 -2.13
N VAL A 294 -7.92 -10.82 -2.71
CA VAL A 294 -7.77 -12.29 -2.64
C VAL A 294 -6.51 -12.80 -3.33
N GLU A 295 -6.01 -12.07 -4.33
CA GLU A 295 -4.77 -12.36 -5.04
C GLU A 295 -3.51 -11.98 -4.25
N ARG A 296 -3.65 -11.58 -2.97
CA ARG A 296 -2.50 -11.25 -2.12
C ARG A 296 -2.71 -11.60 -0.65
N ALA A 297 -3.89 -11.33 -0.11
CA ALA A 297 -4.20 -11.52 1.29
C ALA A 297 -4.62 -12.96 1.60
N HIS A 298 -4.00 -13.53 2.65
CA HIS A 298 -4.36 -14.82 3.23
C HIS A 298 -4.79 -14.60 4.68
N LEU A 299 -6.05 -14.89 5.01
CA LEU A 299 -6.56 -14.72 6.37
C LEU A 299 -5.74 -15.56 7.35
N LEU A 300 -5.34 -14.98 8.49
CA LEU A 300 -4.51 -15.66 9.48
C LEU A 300 -5.22 -16.89 10.06
N GLU A 301 -6.54 -16.83 10.27
CA GLU A 301 -7.33 -17.97 10.74
C GLU A 301 -7.29 -19.13 9.73
N ASP A 302 -7.50 -18.85 8.44
CA ASP A 302 -7.38 -19.86 7.38
C ASP A 302 -5.96 -20.44 7.30
N VAL A 303 -4.93 -19.62 7.49
CA VAL A 303 -3.53 -20.05 7.51
C VAL A 303 -3.28 -21.04 8.65
N ILE A 304 -3.80 -20.74 9.84
CA ILE A 304 -3.73 -21.63 11.01
C ILE A 304 -4.44 -22.95 10.73
N ASP A 305 -5.66 -22.91 10.20
CA ASP A 305 -6.46 -24.10 9.90
C ASP A 305 -5.80 -24.97 8.82
N ASN A 306 -5.29 -24.35 7.76
CA ASN A 306 -4.57 -25.03 6.68
C ASN A 306 -3.36 -25.82 7.21
N VAL A 307 -2.57 -25.22 8.09
CA VAL A 307 -1.37 -25.84 8.66
C VAL A 307 -1.72 -26.89 9.72
N ALA A 308 -2.78 -26.66 10.49
CA ALA A 308 -3.27 -27.64 11.45
C ALA A 308 -3.78 -28.93 10.76
N GLN A 309 -4.36 -28.80 9.56
CA GLN A 309 -4.83 -29.93 8.75
C GLN A 309 -3.70 -30.60 7.95
N ASP A 310 -2.83 -29.82 7.32
CA ASP A 310 -1.65 -30.30 6.59
C ASP A 310 -0.41 -29.51 7.02
N PRO A 311 0.47 -30.08 7.87
CA PRO A 311 1.69 -29.42 8.35
C PRO A 311 2.62 -28.89 7.26
N ALA A 312 2.50 -29.40 6.02
CA ALA A 312 3.29 -29.00 4.86
C ALA A 312 2.43 -28.28 3.79
N HIS A 313 1.27 -27.73 4.15
CA HIS A 313 0.31 -27.13 3.22
C HIS A 313 0.98 -26.11 2.28
N TYR A 314 1.74 -25.17 2.84
CA TYR A 314 2.38 -24.08 2.09
C TYR A 314 3.59 -24.52 1.28
N GLN A 315 4.11 -25.73 1.51
CA GLN A 315 5.15 -26.36 0.71
C GLN A 315 4.57 -27.33 -0.34
N ARG A 316 3.25 -27.51 -0.40
CA ARG A 316 2.59 -28.42 -1.35
C ARG A 316 1.65 -27.71 -2.30
N ARG A 317 0.95 -26.68 -1.82
CA ARG A 317 -0.06 -25.97 -2.60
C ARG A 317 0.58 -24.93 -3.50
N ALA A 318 -0.03 -24.73 -4.68
CA ALA A 318 0.30 -23.58 -5.51
C ALA A 318 -0.34 -22.32 -4.90
N LEU A 319 0.44 -21.25 -4.82
CA LEU A 319 -0.02 -19.95 -4.33
C LEU A 319 -0.19 -19.01 -5.52
N THR A 320 -1.29 -18.26 -5.51
CA THR A 320 -1.62 -17.34 -6.60
C THR A 320 -1.37 -15.92 -6.15
N PHE A 321 -0.61 -15.15 -6.92
CA PHE A 321 -0.33 -13.76 -6.62
C PHE A 321 -0.21 -12.90 -7.88
N ALA A 322 -0.41 -11.60 -7.73
CA ALA A 322 -0.23 -10.64 -8.80
C ALA A 322 1.21 -10.11 -8.85
N LEU A 323 1.76 -9.96 -10.06
CA LEU A 323 3.00 -9.22 -10.33
C LEU A 323 2.75 -8.18 -11.41
N ARG A 324 3.30 -6.99 -11.23
CA ARG A 324 3.30 -5.96 -12.27
C ARG A 324 4.36 -6.24 -13.34
N ALA A 325 4.12 -5.71 -14.54
CA ALA A 325 5.03 -5.81 -15.67
C ALA A 325 6.45 -5.27 -15.40
N ASP A 326 6.58 -4.29 -14.51
CA ASP A 326 7.85 -3.69 -14.10
C ASP A 326 8.59 -4.47 -12.98
N GLU A 327 7.96 -5.49 -12.40
CA GLU A 327 8.57 -6.26 -11.31
C GLU A 327 9.58 -7.29 -11.83
N PRO A 328 10.84 -7.27 -11.37
CA PRO A 328 11.88 -8.20 -11.85
C PRO A 328 11.55 -9.68 -11.63
N LEU A 329 10.73 -10.00 -10.63
CA LEU A 329 10.29 -11.38 -10.38
C LEU A 329 9.42 -11.90 -11.55
N LEU A 330 8.60 -11.05 -12.18
CA LEU A 330 7.78 -11.48 -13.32
C LEU A 330 8.67 -11.95 -14.47
N GLN A 331 9.75 -11.20 -14.74
CA GLN A 331 10.73 -11.58 -15.75
C GLN A 331 11.32 -12.96 -15.47
N LYS A 332 11.57 -13.32 -14.20
CA LYS A 332 12.08 -14.65 -13.83
C LYS A 332 11.07 -15.77 -14.14
N PHE A 333 9.78 -15.52 -13.93
CA PHE A 333 8.73 -16.47 -14.32
C PHE A 333 8.59 -16.60 -15.85
N GLN A 334 8.73 -15.49 -16.59
CA GLN A 334 8.74 -15.49 -18.06
C GLN A 334 9.93 -16.27 -18.63
N GLU A 335 11.13 -16.03 -18.11
CA GLU A 335 12.37 -16.75 -18.47
C GLU A 335 12.23 -18.27 -18.24
N ALA A 336 11.46 -18.66 -17.22
CA ALA A 336 11.15 -20.06 -16.90
C ALA A 336 9.95 -20.63 -17.67
N GLY A 337 9.32 -19.87 -18.57
CA GLY A 337 8.17 -20.31 -19.37
C GLY A 337 6.90 -20.56 -18.55
N ARG A 338 6.70 -19.81 -17.46
CA ARG A 338 5.54 -19.95 -16.56
C ARG A 338 4.45 -18.89 -16.77
N VAL A 339 4.63 -17.97 -17.70
CA VAL A 339 3.71 -16.86 -18.05
C VAL A 339 3.53 -16.80 -19.55
#